data_AF-A0A1G4I2K3-F1
#
_entry.id   AF-A0A1G4I2K3-F1
#
_cell.length_a   1.000
_cell.length_b   1.000
_cell.length_c   1.000
_cell.angle_alpha   90.00
_cell.angle_beta   90.00
_cell.angle_gamma   90.00
#
_symmetry.space_group_name_H-M   'P 1'
#
loop_
_entity.id
_entity.type
_entity.pdbx_description
1 polymer ?
#
loop_
_entity_poly.entity_id
_entity_poly.type
_entity_poly.pdbx_seq_one_letter_code
_entity_poly.pdbx_strand_id
1 'polypeptide(L)'
;MRRIPIATHFTVFHRFTVSRMGLRVCSASGNVEVPHGAVDHARLLCKVVEGDNPESIKRKRIRGVVRKIEGEYTNWLGECGRGDCFLMLTSLAKSARYLGRKVQQGTAGFKQDDEWSGVSPFFSPGVNDWLCALLQRSASFVTGPEECMVLLTVAVDLELGDTQTLRQLCGWVTGKQYTLRASLEELVCVLRLISLLVKRCRMPIPSLDNMLFRLLGATLDSRQSLTVLSSMVRLRERSSVDVVRCISRRATVTVNSYTVRDVIYALEAISLLNCCHEAYAGAVLDRCTVLCVELKPTELGSVCKYVALLNVSRANNSIALACARELRRLLPALLSRTEALLGRFSLRDARCVLRCLEQHNVRHSVVFSRLTPLVSDLK
;
A
#
# COMPACT_ATOMS: atom_id res chain seq x y z
N MET A 1 12.37 14.45 21.31
CA MET A 1 12.64 14.65 19.86
C MET A 1 11.51 14.02 19.04
N ARG A 2 11.07 14.73 17.99
CA ARG A 2 9.80 14.55 17.28
C ARG A 2 9.71 13.18 16.57
N ARG A 3 8.65 12.42 16.86
CA ARG A 3 8.28 11.18 16.15
C ARG A 3 7.80 11.53 14.73
N ILE A 4 8.52 11.07 13.72
CA ILE A 4 8.13 11.14 12.31
C ILE A 4 7.35 9.86 12.00
N PRO A 5 6.08 9.92 11.54
CA PRO A 5 5.36 8.73 11.12
C PRO A 5 5.97 8.19 9.81
N ILE A 6 6.37 6.92 9.82
CA ILE A 6 6.82 6.18 8.64
C ILE A 6 5.59 5.97 7.74
N ALA A 7 5.42 6.89 6.80
CA ALA A 7 4.46 6.76 5.73
C ALA A 7 4.92 5.66 4.76
N THR A 8 4.07 4.66 4.54
CA THR A 8 4.18 3.71 3.44
C THR A 8 3.97 4.45 2.11
N HIS A 9 5.00 5.12 1.63
CA HIS A 9 4.99 5.80 0.34
C HIS A 9 5.35 4.83 -0.79
N PHE A 10 4.37 4.64 -1.67
CA PHE A 10 4.52 4.05 -3.00
C PHE A 10 3.82 5.01 -3.99
N THR A 11 4.34 6.22 -4.11
CA THR A 11 4.03 7.11 -5.23
C THR A 11 4.96 6.76 -6.39
N VAL A 12 4.49 5.88 -7.28
CA VAL A 12 5.01 5.84 -8.65
C VAL A 12 4.22 6.91 -9.40
N PHE A 13 4.92 7.94 -9.88
CA PHE A 13 4.35 8.97 -10.73
C PHE A 13 3.91 8.33 -12.05
N HIS A 14 2.61 8.09 -12.24
CA HIS A 14 2.05 8.07 -13.58
C HIS A 14 1.63 9.50 -13.94
N ARG A 15 2.42 10.16 -14.79
CA ARG A 15 1.97 11.35 -15.52
C ARG A 15 0.95 10.87 -16.56
N PHE A 16 -0.33 10.88 -16.21
CA PHE A 16 -1.37 10.97 -17.22
C PHE A 16 -1.54 12.44 -17.58
N THR A 17 -1.02 12.83 -18.74
CA THR A 17 -1.32 14.12 -19.38
C THR A 17 -2.79 14.13 -19.79
N VAL A 18 -3.63 14.76 -18.99
CA VAL A 18 -4.99 15.12 -19.40
C VAL A 18 -4.86 16.24 -20.42
N SER A 19 -5.01 15.90 -21.70
CA SER A 19 -5.05 16.87 -22.78
C SER A 19 -6.30 17.76 -22.63
N ARG A 20 -6.11 19.06 -22.85
CA ARG A 20 -7.07 20.15 -22.67
C ARG A 20 -8.45 19.83 -23.28
N MET A 21 -9.47 19.62 -22.45
CA MET A 21 -10.85 19.93 -22.83
C MET A 21 -11.12 21.40 -22.47
N GLY A 22 -11.25 22.23 -23.50
CA GLY A 22 -11.58 23.64 -23.36
C GLY A 22 -13.03 23.81 -22.91
N LEU A 23 -13.22 24.39 -21.73
CA LEU A 23 -14.50 24.91 -21.27
C LEU A 23 -14.42 26.44 -21.32
N ARG A 24 -15.04 27.04 -22.34
CA ARG A 24 -15.42 28.46 -22.35
C ARG A 24 -16.74 28.58 -21.61
N VAL A 25 -16.81 29.43 -20.58
CA VAL A 25 -18.07 29.95 -20.05
C VAL A 25 -17.92 31.45 -19.83
N CYS A 26 -18.89 32.19 -20.38
CA CYS A 26 -18.98 33.64 -20.37
C CYS A 26 -19.20 34.19 -18.96
N SER A 27 -18.51 35.28 -18.62
CA SER A 27 -18.70 36.02 -17.38
C SER A 27 -19.88 36.98 -17.49
N ALA A 28 -20.90 36.79 -16.65
CA ALA A 28 -21.87 37.83 -16.34
C ALA A 28 -21.63 38.33 -14.90
N SER A 29 -21.45 39.63 -14.79
CA SER A 29 -21.19 40.39 -13.57
C SER A 29 -22.45 40.53 -12.70
N GLY A 30 -22.34 40.18 -11.42
CA GLY A 30 -23.34 40.50 -10.40
C GLY A 30 -22.85 40.08 -9.01
N ASN A 31 -22.64 41.06 -8.13
CA ASN A 31 -22.26 40.86 -6.73
C ASN A 31 -23.44 40.26 -5.95
N VAL A 32 -23.42 38.94 -5.80
CA VAL A 32 -24.07 38.18 -4.73
C VAL A 32 -22.95 37.32 -4.15
N GLU A 33 -22.85 37.15 -2.83
CA GLU A 33 -21.93 36.15 -2.26
C GLU A 33 -22.34 34.77 -2.79
N VAL A 34 -21.76 34.37 -3.92
CA VAL A 34 -22.00 33.07 -4.53
C VAL A 34 -21.38 32.04 -3.60
N PRO A 35 -22.15 31.09 -3.05
CA PRO A 35 -21.56 30.01 -2.27
C PRO A 35 -20.49 29.35 -3.14
N HIS A 36 -19.24 29.35 -2.66
CA HIS A 36 -18.13 28.73 -3.38
C HIS A 36 -18.45 27.24 -3.54
N GLY A 37 -18.82 26.84 -4.76
CA GLY A 37 -19.30 25.50 -5.02
C GLY A 37 -18.19 24.45 -4.82
N ALA A 38 -18.60 23.18 -4.75
CA ALA A 38 -17.68 22.03 -4.67
C ALA A 38 -16.55 22.11 -5.73
N VAL A 39 -16.85 22.59 -6.92
CA VAL A 39 -15.90 22.76 -8.02
C VAL A 39 -14.76 23.72 -7.67
N ASP A 40 -15.04 24.83 -6.99
CA ASP A 40 -14.02 25.81 -6.62
C ASP A 40 -13.09 25.27 -5.53
N HIS A 41 -13.63 24.50 -4.59
CA HIS A 41 -12.84 23.78 -3.60
C HIS A 41 -11.96 22.71 -4.24
N ALA A 42 -12.47 21.96 -5.21
CA ALA A 42 -11.68 20.98 -5.96
C ALA A 42 -10.52 21.63 -6.73
N ARG A 43 -10.80 22.74 -7.44
CA ARG A 43 -9.77 23.53 -8.14
C ARG A 43 -8.73 24.11 -7.18
N LEU A 44 -9.16 24.59 -6.01
CA LEU A 44 -8.26 25.11 -4.99
C LEU A 44 -7.33 24.01 -4.45
N LEU A 45 -7.84 22.80 -4.21
CA LEU A 45 -7.01 21.66 -3.83
C LEU A 45 -5.93 21.38 -4.87
N CYS A 46 -6.29 21.33 -6.15
CA CYS A 46 -5.31 21.15 -7.24
C CYS A 46 -4.25 22.25 -7.25
N LYS A 47 -4.67 23.52 -7.21
CA LYS A 47 -3.76 24.68 -7.17
C LYS A 47 -2.78 24.61 -6.00
N VAL A 48 -3.23 24.19 -4.81
CA VAL A 48 -2.36 24.08 -3.63
C VAL A 48 -1.37 22.91 -3.77
N VAL A 49 -1.80 21.78 -4.33
CA VAL A 49 -0.94 20.62 -4.56
C VAL A 49 0.15 20.93 -5.58
N GLU A 50 -0.20 21.64 -6.66
CA GLU A 50 0.68 21.95 -7.80
C GLU A 50 1.62 23.13 -7.54
N GLY A 51 1.25 24.10 -6.69
CA GLY A 51 2.12 25.26 -6.41
C GLY A 51 3.41 24.91 -5.66
N ASP A 52 4.41 25.80 -5.67
CA ASP A 52 5.75 25.55 -5.11
C ASP A 52 5.87 25.73 -3.59
N ASN A 53 4.74 25.76 -2.88
CA ASN A 53 4.75 25.96 -1.43
C ASN A 53 5.43 24.79 -0.70
N PRO A 54 6.17 25.05 0.40
CA PRO A 54 6.67 24.00 1.29
C PRO A 54 5.58 23.03 1.75
N GLU A 55 5.93 21.75 1.96
CA GLU A 55 4.96 20.70 2.33
C GLU A 55 4.15 21.03 3.60
N SER A 56 4.77 21.70 4.58
CA SER A 56 4.10 22.11 5.82
C SER A 56 2.96 23.10 5.55
N ILE A 57 3.17 24.03 4.59
CA ILE A 57 2.17 25.01 4.17
C ILE A 57 1.09 24.35 3.34
N LYS A 58 1.44 23.46 2.39
CA LYS A 58 0.47 22.66 1.62
C LYS A 58 -0.45 21.88 2.55
N ARG A 59 0.12 21.21 3.56
CA ARG A 59 -0.62 20.47 4.58
C ARG A 59 -1.56 21.35 5.41
N LYS A 60 -1.18 22.58 5.75
CA LYS A 60 -2.05 23.53 6.46
C LYS A 60 -3.21 23.98 5.56
N ARG A 61 -2.92 24.37 4.32
CA ARG A 61 -3.90 24.86 3.35
C ARG A 61 -4.91 23.79 2.97
N ILE A 62 -4.45 22.59 2.60
CA ILE A 62 -5.33 21.46 2.23
C ILE A 62 -6.27 21.09 3.38
N ARG A 63 -5.76 21.00 4.61
CA ARG A 63 -6.63 20.75 5.78
C ARG A 63 -7.66 21.86 6.00
N GLY A 64 -7.32 23.11 5.72
CA GLY A 64 -8.26 24.23 5.76
C GLY A 64 -9.39 24.08 4.74
N VAL A 65 -9.04 23.72 3.49
CA VAL A 65 -10.04 23.48 2.44
C VAL A 65 -10.94 22.30 2.78
N VAL A 66 -10.37 21.19 3.27
CA VAL A 66 -11.14 20.01 3.67
C VAL A 66 -12.09 20.34 4.81
N ARG A 67 -11.68 21.10 5.84
CA ARG A 67 -12.59 21.52 6.91
C ARG A 67 -13.78 22.34 6.40
N LYS A 68 -13.59 23.18 5.39
CA LYS A 68 -14.70 23.90 4.74
C LYS A 68 -15.64 22.93 4.02
N ILE A 69 -15.08 21.98 3.26
CA ILE A 69 -15.85 20.89 2.64
C ILE A 69 -16.67 20.13 3.70
N GLU A 70 -16.06 19.77 4.84
CA GLU A 70 -16.78 19.07 5.92
C GLU A 70 -17.93 19.89 6.53
N GLY A 71 -17.90 21.22 6.43
CA GLY A 71 -18.96 22.10 6.93
C GLY A 71 -20.11 22.33 5.94
N GLU A 72 -19.88 22.08 4.64
CA GLU A 72 -20.80 22.51 3.56
C GLU A 72 -21.25 21.35 2.65
N TYR A 73 -20.72 20.13 2.81
CA TYR A 73 -20.92 19.00 1.89
C TYR A 73 -22.40 18.61 1.65
N THR A 74 -23.27 18.82 2.63
CA THR A 74 -24.71 18.48 2.52
C THR A 74 -25.41 19.27 1.44
N ASN A 75 -24.95 20.50 1.16
CA ASN A 75 -25.58 21.40 0.21
C ASN A 75 -25.20 21.07 -1.24
N TRP A 76 -24.13 20.30 -1.46
CA TRP A 76 -23.55 20.12 -2.80
C TRP A 76 -23.98 18.85 -3.53
N LEU A 77 -24.50 17.84 -2.84
CA LEU A 77 -24.91 16.57 -3.46
C LEU A 77 -26.04 16.77 -4.49
N GLY A 78 -26.92 17.74 -4.28
CA GLY A 78 -27.98 18.09 -5.24
C GLY A 78 -27.48 18.83 -6.48
N GLU A 79 -26.33 19.49 -6.39
CA GLU A 79 -25.85 20.49 -7.36
C GLU A 79 -24.68 19.99 -8.22
N CYS A 80 -23.98 18.93 -7.80
CA CYS A 80 -22.82 18.39 -8.53
C CYS A 80 -23.24 17.58 -9.76
N GLY A 81 -22.85 18.05 -10.95
CA GLY A 81 -22.90 17.25 -12.17
C GLY A 81 -21.86 16.12 -12.18
N ARG A 82 -21.91 15.25 -13.20
CA ARG A 82 -20.95 14.13 -13.37
C ARG A 82 -19.49 14.61 -13.33
N GLY A 83 -19.17 15.65 -14.09
CA GLY A 83 -17.81 16.20 -14.17
C GLY A 83 -17.30 16.74 -12.83
N ASP A 84 -18.20 17.30 -12.03
CA ASP A 84 -17.87 17.90 -10.74
C ASP A 84 -17.60 16.83 -9.69
N CYS A 85 -18.37 15.75 -9.69
CA CYS A 85 -18.15 14.58 -8.84
C CYS A 85 -16.74 13.99 -9.08
N PHE A 86 -16.42 13.75 -10.35
CA PHE A 86 -15.12 13.19 -10.75
C PHE A 86 -13.95 14.14 -10.42
N LEU A 87 -14.12 15.44 -10.67
CA LEU A 87 -13.11 16.45 -10.37
C LEU A 87 -12.85 16.55 -8.86
N MET A 88 -13.90 16.56 -8.04
CA MET A 88 -13.77 16.60 -6.58
C MET A 88 -12.99 15.39 -6.06
N LEU A 89 -13.41 14.19 -6.46
CA LEU A 89 -12.79 12.93 -6.09
C LEU A 89 -11.30 12.88 -6.45
N THR A 90 -10.97 13.21 -7.70
CA THR A 90 -9.58 13.20 -8.18
C THR A 90 -8.72 14.28 -7.50
N SER A 91 -9.29 15.45 -7.22
CA SER A 91 -8.59 16.53 -6.50
C SER A 91 -8.27 16.15 -5.06
N LEU A 92 -9.23 15.52 -4.38
CA LEU A 92 -9.03 15.01 -3.02
C LEU A 92 -7.99 13.88 -3.00
N ALA A 93 -8.06 12.92 -3.93
CA ALA A 93 -7.09 11.83 -4.02
C ALA A 93 -5.66 12.36 -4.24
N LYS A 94 -5.46 13.32 -5.15
CA LYS A 94 -4.17 14.01 -5.34
C LYS A 94 -3.66 14.68 -4.06
N SER A 95 -4.58 15.17 -3.24
CA SER A 95 -4.27 15.84 -1.97
C SER A 95 -4.10 14.87 -0.78
N ALA A 96 -4.39 13.57 -0.95
CA ALA A 96 -4.50 12.58 0.13
C ALA A 96 -3.25 12.50 1.02
N ARG A 97 -2.05 12.61 0.44
CA ARG A 97 -0.78 12.61 1.20
C ARG A 97 -0.63 13.77 2.20
N TYR A 98 -1.41 14.84 2.02
CA TYR A 98 -1.44 16.00 2.90
C TYR A 98 -2.59 15.93 3.91
N LEU A 99 -3.49 14.96 3.77
CA LEU A 99 -4.52 14.67 4.75
C LEU A 99 -3.87 13.96 5.93
N GLY A 100 -4.09 14.49 7.14
CA GLY A 100 -3.71 13.78 8.35
C GLY A 100 -4.73 12.67 8.59
N ARG A 101 -4.29 11.46 8.96
CA ARG A 101 -5.21 10.45 9.49
C ARG A 101 -5.81 10.99 10.78
N LYS A 102 -7.14 11.14 10.83
CA LYS A 102 -7.89 11.34 12.06
C LYS A 102 -7.76 10.03 12.84
N VAL A 103 -6.84 10.00 13.80
CA VAL A 103 -6.75 8.87 14.75
C VAL A 103 -8.09 8.86 15.48
N GLN A 104 -8.92 7.84 15.22
CA GLN A 104 -10.05 7.54 16.10
C GLN A 104 -9.44 7.40 17.51
N GLN A 105 -9.71 8.36 18.37
CA GLN A 105 -9.32 8.29 19.77
C GLN A 105 -10.13 7.15 20.40
N GLY A 106 -9.51 5.98 20.47
CA GLY A 106 -10.11 4.78 21.06
C GLY A 106 -9.06 3.69 21.20
N THR A 107 -8.65 3.45 22.44
CA THR A 107 -7.85 2.30 22.94
C THR A 107 -6.43 2.10 22.39
N ALA A 108 -5.47 2.62 23.15
CA ALA A 108 -4.16 2.01 23.29
C ALA A 108 -4.35 0.62 23.94
N GLY A 109 -4.25 -0.44 23.13
CA GLY A 109 -4.32 -1.81 23.61
C GLY A 109 -4.06 -2.77 22.46
N PHE A 110 -3.15 -3.71 22.65
CA PHE A 110 -2.80 -4.73 21.68
C PHE A 110 -3.99 -5.66 21.38
N LYS A 111 -4.89 -5.26 20.47
CA LYS A 111 -5.77 -6.13 19.67
C LYS A 111 -5.99 -5.43 18.33
N GLN A 112 -5.18 -5.77 17.34
CA GLN A 112 -5.25 -5.19 16.00
C GLN A 112 -6.04 -6.09 15.06
N ASP A 113 -7.27 -6.43 15.44
CA ASP A 113 -8.29 -6.99 14.55
C ASP A 113 -9.70 -6.44 14.84
N ASP A 114 -9.80 -5.35 15.62
CA ASP A 114 -11.09 -4.75 16.00
C ASP A 114 -11.62 -3.81 14.88
N GLU A 115 -12.68 -4.31 14.24
CA GLU A 115 -13.80 -3.61 13.61
C GLU A 115 -13.47 -2.35 12.78
N TRP A 116 -13.24 -2.55 11.48
CA TRP A 116 -13.19 -1.43 10.54
C TRP A 116 -14.60 -0.86 10.33
N SER A 117 -14.81 0.36 10.82
CA SER A 117 -16.10 1.09 10.77
C SER A 117 -16.65 1.42 9.36
N GLY A 118 -15.96 1.05 8.27
CA GLY A 118 -16.37 1.44 6.91
C GLY A 118 -16.00 2.88 6.51
N VAL A 119 -15.46 3.66 7.46
CA VAL A 119 -15.18 5.09 7.29
C VAL A 119 -13.71 5.33 6.97
N SER A 120 -13.46 6.15 5.95
CA SER A 120 -12.14 6.65 5.61
C SER A 120 -11.46 7.33 6.82
N PRO A 121 -10.17 7.08 7.09
CA PRO A 121 -9.47 7.67 8.22
C PRO A 121 -9.21 9.18 8.06
N PHE A 122 -9.60 9.79 6.94
CA PHE A 122 -9.31 11.19 6.63
C PHE A 122 -10.50 12.13 6.90
N PHE A 123 -11.73 11.60 6.88
CA PHE A 123 -12.97 12.38 6.82
C PHE A 123 -13.91 12.02 7.99
N SER A 124 -14.86 12.91 8.28
CA SER A 124 -15.99 12.54 9.15
C SER A 124 -16.90 11.50 8.46
N PRO A 125 -17.69 10.70 9.21
CA PRO A 125 -18.58 9.70 8.64
C PRO A 125 -19.51 10.25 7.55
N GLY A 126 -20.18 11.38 7.81
CA GLY A 126 -21.08 11.98 6.83
C GLY A 126 -20.39 12.45 5.54
N VAL A 127 -19.15 12.93 5.63
CA VAL A 127 -18.36 13.30 4.44
C VAL A 127 -17.87 12.06 3.70
N ASN A 128 -17.55 10.98 4.42
CA ASN A 128 -17.23 9.70 3.80
C ASN A 128 -18.42 9.15 3.00
N ASP A 129 -19.63 9.20 3.55
CA ASP A 129 -20.85 8.76 2.85
C ASP A 129 -21.13 9.62 1.61
N TRP A 130 -20.91 10.93 1.73
CA TRP A 130 -20.96 11.85 0.60
C TRP A 130 -19.96 11.48 -0.50
N LEU A 131 -18.70 11.21 -0.15
CA LEU A 131 -17.68 10.79 -1.12
C LEU A 131 -18.01 9.44 -1.76
N CYS A 132 -18.58 8.50 -1.01
CA CYS A 132 -19.09 7.23 -1.54
C CYS A 132 -20.23 7.47 -2.54
N ALA A 133 -21.16 8.39 -2.26
CA ALA A 133 -22.22 8.77 -3.20
C ALA A 133 -21.67 9.43 -4.47
N LEU A 134 -20.63 10.27 -4.36
CA LEU A 134 -19.93 10.83 -5.53
C LEU A 134 -19.25 9.73 -6.35
N LEU A 135 -18.67 8.72 -5.69
CA LEU A 135 -18.04 7.57 -6.35
C LEU A 135 -19.08 6.75 -7.11
N GLN A 136 -20.21 6.43 -6.49
CA GLN A 136 -21.32 5.70 -7.09
C GLN A 136 -21.86 6.43 -8.33
N ARG A 137 -22.11 7.74 -8.22
CA ARG A 137 -22.51 8.58 -9.36
C ARG A 137 -21.45 8.61 -10.45
N SER A 138 -20.17 8.71 -10.10
CA SER A 138 -19.10 8.74 -11.11
C SER A 138 -19.00 7.39 -11.84
N ALA A 139 -19.19 6.29 -11.10
CA ALA A 139 -19.12 4.93 -11.61
C ALA A 139 -20.25 4.60 -12.60
N SER A 140 -21.47 5.12 -12.39
CA SER A 140 -22.60 4.87 -13.29
C SER A 140 -22.42 5.44 -14.69
N PHE A 141 -21.48 6.36 -14.87
CA PHE A 141 -21.21 6.99 -16.16
C PHE A 141 -19.88 6.60 -16.79
N VAL A 142 -19.12 5.69 -16.17
CA VAL A 142 -17.84 5.22 -16.72
C VAL A 142 -18.05 4.66 -18.13
N THR A 143 -17.32 5.21 -19.10
CA THR A 143 -17.43 4.79 -20.51
C THR A 143 -16.31 3.86 -20.95
N GLY A 144 -15.24 3.73 -20.15
CA GLY A 144 -14.07 2.94 -20.51
C GLY A 144 -13.18 2.54 -19.33
N PRO A 145 -12.21 1.64 -19.58
CA PRO A 145 -11.35 1.09 -18.54
C PRO A 145 -10.41 2.13 -17.93
N GLU A 146 -10.01 3.17 -18.67
CA GLU A 146 -9.14 4.23 -18.16
C GLU A 146 -9.82 5.04 -17.05
N GLU A 147 -11.06 5.48 -17.28
CA GLU A 147 -11.87 6.17 -16.25
C GLU A 147 -12.10 5.27 -15.04
N CYS A 148 -12.37 3.97 -15.29
CA CYS A 148 -12.51 2.97 -14.23
C CYS A 148 -11.24 2.89 -13.36
N MET A 149 -10.07 2.80 -13.99
CA MET A 149 -8.78 2.73 -13.29
C MET A 149 -8.51 3.98 -12.45
N VAL A 150 -8.89 5.16 -12.95
CA VAL A 150 -8.78 6.41 -12.17
C VAL A 150 -9.70 6.36 -10.94
N LEU A 151 -10.96 5.95 -11.08
CA LEU A 151 -11.90 5.87 -9.96
C LEU A 151 -11.48 4.83 -8.91
N LEU A 152 -10.99 3.66 -9.34
CA LEU A 152 -10.44 2.65 -8.44
C LEU A 152 -9.21 3.18 -7.68
N THR A 153 -8.34 3.96 -8.35
CA THR A 153 -7.18 4.60 -7.73
C THR A 153 -7.60 5.63 -6.69
N VAL A 154 -8.57 6.49 -7.03
CA VAL A 154 -9.18 7.46 -6.11
C VAL A 154 -9.70 6.74 -4.87
N ALA A 155 -10.46 5.66 -5.04
CA ALA A 155 -11.03 4.93 -3.92
C ALA A 155 -9.95 4.35 -2.99
N VAL A 156 -8.83 3.86 -3.54
CA VAL A 156 -7.67 3.40 -2.75
C VAL A 156 -6.98 4.53 -1.99
N ASP A 157 -6.81 5.69 -2.63
CA ASP A 157 -6.09 6.82 -2.04
C ASP A 157 -6.92 7.51 -0.95
N LEU A 158 -8.24 7.54 -1.12
CA LEU A 158 -9.19 8.09 -0.15
C LEU A 158 -9.70 7.04 0.85
N GLU A 159 -9.35 5.76 0.67
CA GLU A 159 -9.81 4.62 1.47
C GLU A 159 -11.36 4.54 1.58
N LEU A 160 -12.05 4.72 0.44
CA LEU A 160 -13.52 4.70 0.35
C LEU A 160 -14.08 3.27 0.39
N GLY A 161 -15.14 3.05 1.17
CA GLY A 161 -15.65 1.73 1.54
C GLY A 161 -16.87 1.20 0.77
N ASP A 162 -17.31 1.84 -0.32
CA ASP A 162 -18.49 1.40 -1.08
C ASP A 162 -18.20 0.11 -1.87
N THR A 163 -18.38 -1.04 -1.21
CA THR A 163 -18.03 -2.34 -1.78
C THR A 163 -18.86 -2.74 -3.01
N GLN A 164 -20.06 -2.18 -3.19
CA GLN A 164 -20.92 -2.52 -4.34
C GLN A 164 -20.38 -1.84 -5.60
N THR A 165 -20.15 -0.53 -5.52
CA THR A 165 -19.58 0.24 -6.63
C THR A 165 -18.17 -0.25 -6.98
N LEU A 166 -17.34 -0.55 -5.98
CA LEU A 166 -15.99 -1.06 -6.21
C LEU A 166 -16.00 -2.43 -6.90
N ARG A 167 -16.92 -3.34 -6.54
CA ARG A 167 -17.08 -4.62 -7.23
C ARG A 167 -17.50 -4.43 -8.70
N GLN A 168 -18.43 -3.52 -8.96
CA GLN A 168 -18.85 -3.19 -10.32
C GLN A 168 -17.67 -2.68 -11.16
N LEU A 169 -16.91 -1.72 -10.63
CA LEU A 169 -15.74 -1.16 -11.31
C LEU A 169 -14.65 -2.22 -11.52
N CYS A 170 -14.36 -3.06 -10.52
CA CYS A 170 -13.42 -4.16 -10.68
C CYS A 170 -13.83 -5.13 -11.80
N GLY A 171 -15.12 -5.40 -11.98
CA GLY A 171 -15.63 -6.26 -13.05
C GLY A 171 -15.21 -5.81 -14.46
N TRP A 172 -15.05 -4.51 -14.70
CA TRP A 172 -14.56 -3.99 -15.99
C TRP A 172 -13.11 -4.36 -16.26
N VAL A 173 -12.26 -4.33 -15.22
CA VAL A 173 -10.81 -4.52 -15.34
C VAL A 173 -10.35 -5.96 -15.08
N THR A 174 -11.20 -6.80 -14.46
CA THR A 174 -10.98 -8.25 -14.34
C THR A 174 -11.69 -9.07 -15.43
N GLY A 175 -12.57 -8.42 -16.19
CA GLY A 175 -13.31 -9.04 -17.28
C GLY A 175 -12.41 -9.52 -18.43
N LYS A 176 -12.79 -10.65 -19.05
CA LYS A 176 -12.03 -11.31 -20.12
C LYS A 176 -11.62 -10.34 -21.25
N GLN A 177 -12.52 -9.46 -21.67
CA GLN A 177 -12.29 -8.53 -22.77
C GLN A 177 -11.13 -7.56 -22.49
N TYR A 178 -11.09 -6.97 -21.29
CA TYR A 178 -10.01 -6.07 -20.90
C TYR A 178 -8.71 -6.85 -20.72
N THR A 179 -8.75 -7.98 -20.01
CA THR A 179 -7.53 -8.75 -19.68
C THR A 179 -6.79 -9.30 -20.91
N LEU A 180 -7.51 -9.59 -21.99
CA LEU A 180 -6.91 -10.05 -23.25
C LEU A 180 -6.18 -8.93 -23.99
N ARG A 181 -6.67 -7.70 -23.89
CA ARG A 181 -6.11 -6.54 -24.61
C ARG A 181 -5.04 -5.80 -23.81
N ALA A 182 -5.16 -5.82 -22.48
CA ALA A 182 -4.24 -5.13 -21.59
C ALA A 182 -2.81 -5.66 -21.73
N SER A 183 -1.85 -4.74 -21.65
CA SER A 183 -0.44 -5.04 -21.50
C SER A 183 -0.15 -5.70 -20.14
N LEU A 184 1.00 -6.36 -20.02
CA LEU A 184 1.40 -6.98 -18.75
C LEU A 184 1.56 -5.96 -17.63
N GLU A 185 2.08 -4.77 -17.95
CA GLU A 185 2.24 -3.68 -16.97
C GLU A 185 0.89 -3.22 -16.42
N GLU A 186 -0.11 -3.05 -17.29
CA GLU A 186 -1.48 -2.71 -16.87
C GLU A 186 -2.09 -3.80 -15.99
N LEU A 187 -1.92 -5.09 -16.34
CA LEU A 187 -2.42 -6.20 -15.52
C LEU A 187 -1.78 -6.23 -14.13
N VAL A 188 -0.47 -5.98 -14.04
CA VAL A 188 0.24 -5.87 -12.75
C VAL A 188 -0.27 -4.66 -11.96
N CYS A 189 -0.55 -3.54 -12.63
CA CYS A 189 -1.11 -2.35 -12.01
C CYS A 189 -2.53 -2.60 -11.45
N VAL A 190 -3.41 -3.23 -12.25
CA VAL A 190 -4.77 -3.63 -11.83
C VAL A 190 -4.69 -4.57 -10.63
N LEU A 191 -3.82 -5.57 -10.66
CA LEU A 191 -3.68 -6.52 -9.56
C LEU A 191 -3.23 -5.82 -8.28
N ARG A 192 -2.24 -4.93 -8.39
CA ARG A 192 -1.80 -4.09 -7.28
C ARG A 192 -2.96 -3.29 -6.73
N LEU A 193 -3.75 -2.65 -7.59
CA LEU A 193 -4.87 -1.81 -7.20
C LEU A 193 -5.96 -2.60 -6.47
N ILE A 194 -6.37 -3.75 -7.00
CA ILE A 194 -7.32 -4.66 -6.36
C ILE A 194 -6.81 -5.11 -4.98
N SER A 195 -5.53 -5.51 -4.89
CA SER A 195 -4.96 -5.93 -3.62
C SER A 195 -4.92 -4.80 -2.57
N LEU A 196 -4.87 -3.54 -3.00
CA LEU A 196 -4.97 -2.38 -2.12
C LEU A 196 -6.42 -2.09 -1.72
N LEU A 197 -7.39 -2.24 -2.64
CA LEU A 197 -8.82 -2.14 -2.34
C LEU A 197 -9.25 -3.17 -1.30
N VAL A 198 -8.82 -4.43 -1.45
CA VAL A 198 -9.09 -5.49 -0.47
C VAL A 198 -8.48 -5.14 0.89
N LYS A 199 -7.24 -4.65 0.91
CA LYS A 199 -6.53 -4.33 2.16
C LYS A 199 -7.04 -3.08 2.87
N ARG A 200 -7.30 -2.00 2.13
CA ARG A 200 -7.59 -0.65 2.68
C ARG A 200 -9.08 -0.35 2.72
N CYS A 201 -9.81 -0.75 1.69
CA CYS A 201 -11.24 -0.49 1.53
C CYS A 201 -12.12 -1.68 1.93
N ARG A 202 -11.51 -2.78 2.42
CA ARG A 202 -12.16 -4.04 2.80
C ARG A 202 -13.10 -4.62 1.72
N MET A 203 -12.77 -4.34 0.47
CA MET A 203 -13.50 -4.91 -0.66
C MET A 203 -13.34 -6.45 -0.66
N PRO A 204 -14.41 -7.23 -0.91
CA PRO A 204 -14.25 -8.66 -1.14
C PRO A 204 -13.38 -8.90 -2.38
N ILE A 205 -12.62 -10.00 -2.39
CA ILE A 205 -11.73 -10.34 -3.49
C ILE A 205 -12.58 -10.66 -4.73
N PRO A 206 -12.44 -9.93 -5.85
CA PRO A 206 -13.13 -10.25 -7.10
C PRO A 206 -12.48 -11.46 -7.77
N SER A 207 -13.15 -12.11 -8.73
CA SER A 207 -12.50 -13.17 -9.53
C SER A 207 -11.30 -12.58 -10.29
N LEU A 208 -10.14 -13.22 -10.10
CA LEU A 208 -8.88 -12.85 -10.74
C LEU A 208 -8.42 -13.86 -11.80
N ASP A 209 -9.22 -14.88 -12.10
CA ASP A 209 -8.81 -16.05 -12.88
C ASP A 209 -8.22 -15.67 -14.25
N ASN A 210 -8.90 -14.77 -14.98
CA ASN A 210 -8.44 -14.31 -16.30
C ASN A 210 -7.08 -13.60 -16.23
N MET A 211 -6.87 -12.78 -15.20
CA MET A 211 -5.62 -12.04 -15.00
C MET A 211 -4.48 -12.97 -14.56
N LEU A 212 -4.76 -13.82 -13.57
CA LEU A 212 -3.82 -14.77 -13.00
C LEU A 212 -3.34 -15.77 -14.07
N PHE A 213 -4.25 -16.23 -14.93
CA PHE A 213 -3.91 -17.09 -16.07
C PHE A 213 -2.92 -16.43 -17.03
N ARG A 214 -3.13 -15.14 -17.37
CA ARG A 214 -2.18 -14.41 -18.22
C ARG A 214 -0.82 -14.18 -17.55
N LEU A 215 -0.81 -13.90 -16.24
CA LEU A 215 0.43 -13.70 -15.48
C LEU A 215 1.24 -14.99 -15.31
N LEU A 216 0.58 -16.16 -15.32
CA LEU A 216 1.26 -17.45 -15.20
C LEU A 216 2.32 -17.67 -16.29
N GLY A 217 2.01 -17.32 -17.55
CA GLY A 217 2.91 -17.46 -18.69
C GLY A 217 3.81 -16.24 -18.96
N ALA A 218 3.62 -15.13 -18.25
CA ALA A 218 4.26 -13.87 -18.56
C ALA A 218 5.74 -13.77 -18.12
N THR A 219 6.57 -13.14 -18.94
CA THR A 219 7.90 -12.65 -18.57
C THR A 219 7.76 -11.28 -17.90
N LEU A 220 8.02 -11.25 -16.59
CA LEU A 220 7.93 -10.04 -15.77
C LEU A 220 9.33 -9.56 -15.41
N ASP A 221 9.52 -8.26 -15.36
CA ASP A 221 10.74 -7.69 -14.79
C ASP A 221 10.79 -7.88 -13.26
N SER A 222 11.90 -7.45 -12.64
CA SER A 222 12.11 -7.56 -11.19
C SER A 222 11.05 -6.82 -10.36
N ARG A 223 10.64 -5.63 -10.80
CA ARG A 223 9.68 -4.75 -10.12
C ARG A 223 8.26 -5.27 -10.23
N GLN A 224 7.88 -5.73 -11.42
CA GLN A 224 6.61 -6.36 -11.72
C GLN A 224 6.45 -7.64 -10.91
N SER A 225 7.47 -8.50 -10.89
CA SER A 225 7.46 -9.74 -10.10
C SER A 225 7.22 -9.48 -8.62
N LEU A 226 7.96 -8.54 -8.02
CA LEU A 226 7.77 -8.14 -6.61
C LEU A 226 6.39 -7.53 -6.36
N THR A 227 5.87 -6.74 -7.32
CA THR A 227 4.54 -6.15 -7.21
C THR A 227 3.46 -7.21 -7.22
N VAL A 228 3.57 -8.23 -8.07
CA VAL A 228 2.63 -9.36 -8.10
C VAL A 228 2.70 -10.14 -6.79
N LEU A 229 3.91 -10.53 -6.35
CA LEU A 229 4.09 -11.28 -5.09
C LEU A 229 3.55 -10.51 -3.88
N SER A 230 3.85 -9.20 -3.78
CA SER A 230 3.31 -8.34 -2.71
C SER A 230 1.78 -8.23 -2.77
N SER A 231 1.20 -8.23 -3.97
CA SER A 231 -0.25 -8.22 -4.15
C SER A 231 -0.88 -9.53 -3.70
N MET A 232 -0.25 -10.67 -4.00
CA MET A 232 -0.67 -11.99 -3.53
C MET A 232 -0.63 -12.10 -2.00
N VAL A 233 0.42 -11.55 -1.35
CA VAL A 233 0.50 -11.49 0.13
C VAL A 233 -0.73 -10.78 0.73
N ARG A 234 -1.20 -9.70 0.09
CA ARG A 234 -2.35 -8.92 0.57
C ARG A 234 -3.68 -9.64 0.35
N LEU A 235 -3.81 -10.35 -0.77
CA LEU A 235 -5.03 -11.06 -1.13
C LEU A 235 -5.20 -12.36 -0.33
N ARG A 236 -4.10 -13.03 0.05
CA ARG A 236 -4.12 -14.35 0.72
C ARG A 236 -4.99 -15.38 -0.02
N GLU A 237 -5.13 -15.24 -1.33
CA GLU A 237 -6.01 -16.06 -2.15
C GLU A 237 -5.39 -17.45 -2.36
N ARG A 238 -6.18 -18.50 -2.16
CA ARG A 238 -5.67 -19.89 -2.26
C ARG A 238 -5.54 -20.37 -3.71
N SER A 239 -6.27 -19.77 -4.65
CA SER A 239 -6.27 -20.08 -6.09
C SER A 239 -4.96 -19.67 -6.79
N SER A 240 -4.12 -18.84 -6.16
CA SER A 240 -2.93 -18.26 -6.78
C SER A 240 -1.63 -19.04 -6.53
N VAL A 241 -1.71 -20.26 -5.99
CA VAL A 241 -0.53 -21.06 -5.60
C VAL A 241 0.43 -21.28 -6.77
N ASP A 242 -0.09 -21.70 -7.92
CA ASP A 242 0.74 -22.00 -9.09
C ASP A 242 1.33 -20.73 -9.71
N VAL A 243 0.57 -19.63 -9.70
CA VAL A 243 1.05 -18.32 -10.17
C VAL A 243 2.20 -17.83 -9.30
N VAL A 244 2.04 -17.87 -7.97
CA VAL A 244 3.11 -17.49 -7.03
C VAL A 244 4.34 -18.35 -7.22
N ARG A 245 4.18 -19.67 -7.35
CA ARG A 245 5.30 -20.60 -7.55
C ARG A 245 6.03 -20.34 -8.85
N CYS A 246 5.32 -20.20 -9.96
CA CYS A 246 5.90 -19.93 -11.28
C CYS A 246 6.59 -18.57 -11.35
N ILE A 247 5.95 -17.51 -10.86
CA ILE A 247 6.53 -16.16 -10.88
C ILE A 247 7.76 -16.08 -9.99
N SER A 248 7.70 -16.61 -8.76
CA SER A 248 8.86 -16.63 -7.87
C SER A 248 10.02 -17.41 -8.47
N ARG A 249 9.78 -18.59 -9.07
CA ARG A 249 10.82 -19.37 -9.76
C ARG A 249 11.53 -18.54 -10.83
N ARG A 250 10.80 -17.85 -11.70
CA ARG A 250 11.40 -17.00 -12.75
C ARG A 250 12.13 -15.79 -12.18
N ALA A 251 11.58 -15.17 -11.13
CA ALA A 251 12.17 -13.99 -10.51
C ALA A 251 13.56 -14.26 -9.91
N THR A 252 13.91 -15.52 -9.62
CA THR A 252 15.24 -15.94 -9.11
C THR A 252 16.40 -15.34 -9.90
N VAL A 253 16.29 -15.26 -11.23
CA VAL A 253 17.35 -14.73 -12.12
C VAL A 253 17.63 -13.24 -11.85
N THR A 254 16.64 -12.50 -11.36
CA THR A 254 16.74 -11.05 -11.14
C THR A 254 17.16 -10.66 -9.72
N VAL A 255 17.18 -11.60 -8.78
CA VAL A 255 17.38 -11.34 -7.34
C VAL A 255 18.71 -10.63 -7.06
N ASN A 256 19.75 -10.91 -7.85
CA ASN A 256 21.05 -10.27 -7.70
C ASN A 256 21.01 -8.75 -7.89
N SER A 257 20.02 -8.22 -8.62
CA SER A 257 19.84 -6.77 -8.81
C SER A 257 19.02 -6.08 -7.71
N TYR A 258 18.51 -6.84 -6.74
CA TYR A 258 17.64 -6.29 -5.71
C TYR A 258 18.38 -5.34 -4.78
N THR A 259 17.72 -4.23 -4.46
CA THR A 259 18.12 -3.31 -3.39
C THR A 259 17.68 -3.82 -2.01
N VAL A 260 18.14 -3.19 -0.92
CA VAL A 260 17.68 -3.51 0.45
C VAL A 260 16.16 -3.50 0.56
N ARG A 261 15.50 -2.51 -0.04
CA ARG A 261 14.04 -2.38 -0.01
C ARG A 261 13.35 -3.54 -0.73
N ASP A 262 13.92 -3.98 -1.85
CA ASP A 262 13.39 -5.08 -2.65
C ASP A 262 13.52 -6.41 -1.92
N VAL A 263 14.65 -6.63 -1.25
CA VAL A 263 14.86 -7.79 -0.37
C VAL A 263 13.84 -7.82 0.76
N ILE A 264 13.52 -6.69 1.39
CA ILE A 264 12.48 -6.66 2.45
C ILE A 264 11.11 -7.11 1.90
N TYR A 265 10.72 -6.65 0.70
CA TYR A 265 9.47 -7.11 0.07
C TYR A 265 9.52 -8.58 -0.34
N ALA A 266 10.67 -9.05 -0.82
CA ALA A 266 10.86 -10.45 -1.16
C ALA A 266 10.81 -11.37 0.08
N LEU A 267 11.44 -10.95 1.19
CA LEU A 267 11.37 -11.63 2.48
C LEU A 267 9.93 -11.67 3.02
N GLU A 268 9.18 -10.59 2.88
CA GLU A 268 7.75 -10.57 3.20
C GLU A 268 6.98 -11.61 2.37
N ALA A 269 7.26 -11.70 1.06
CA ALA A 269 6.61 -12.67 0.18
C ALA A 269 6.93 -14.11 0.61
N ILE A 270 8.20 -14.49 0.74
CA ILE A 270 8.57 -15.88 1.06
C ILE A 270 8.19 -16.31 2.48
N SER A 271 8.00 -15.36 3.41
CA SER A 271 7.61 -15.65 4.80
C SER A 271 6.11 -15.73 5.03
N LEU A 272 5.31 -15.16 4.12
CA LEU A 272 3.85 -15.10 4.21
C LEU A 272 3.13 -15.92 3.13
N LEU A 273 3.80 -16.24 2.02
CA LEU A 273 3.29 -17.11 0.96
C LEU A 273 3.95 -18.49 1.08
N ASN A 274 3.18 -19.50 1.49
CA ASN A 274 3.67 -20.88 1.66
C ASN A 274 3.99 -21.60 0.33
N CYS A 275 3.83 -20.92 -0.81
CA CYS A 275 3.94 -21.50 -2.16
C CYS A 275 5.07 -20.88 -3.00
N CYS A 276 5.88 -19.98 -2.45
CA CYS A 276 7.06 -19.48 -3.16
C CYS A 276 8.04 -20.62 -3.48
N HIS A 277 8.70 -20.53 -4.63
CA HIS A 277 9.69 -21.51 -5.06
C HIS A 277 10.96 -21.44 -4.20
N GLU A 278 11.50 -22.59 -3.81
CA GLU A 278 12.67 -22.68 -2.91
C GLU A 278 13.92 -21.98 -3.47
N ALA A 279 14.20 -22.12 -4.77
CA ALA A 279 15.33 -21.45 -5.41
C ALA A 279 15.24 -19.91 -5.29
N TYR A 280 14.03 -19.35 -5.35
CA TYR A 280 13.82 -17.92 -5.16
C TYR A 280 14.05 -17.52 -3.71
N ALA A 281 13.48 -18.28 -2.77
CA ALA A 281 13.65 -18.02 -1.34
C ALA A 281 15.14 -18.09 -0.93
N GLY A 282 15.86 -19.11 -1.38
CA GLY A 282 17.30 -19.24 -1.15
C GLY A 282 18.08 -18.05 -1.71
N ALA A 283 17.83 -17.67 -2.97
CA ALA A 283 18.48 -16.52 -3.59
C ALA A 283 18.21 -15.20 -2.83
N VAL A 284 16.98 -15.00 -2.33
CA VAL A 284 16.61 -13.81 -1.55
C VAL A 284 17.36 -13.78 -0.21
N LEU A 285 17.49 -14.91 0.47
CA LEU A 285 18.23 -15.04 1.73
C LEU A 285 19.74 -14.80 1.53
N ASP A 286 20.32 -15.35 0.47
CA ASP A 286 21.73 -15.11 0.12
C ASP A 286 21.96 -13.63 -0.22
N ARG A 287 21.08 -13.02 -1.03
CA ARG A 287 21.16 -11.58 -1.34
C ARG A 287 21.00 -10.72 -0.09
N CYS A 288 20.13 -11.10 0.83
CA CYS A 288 19.99 -10.44 2.13
C CYS A 288 21.27 -10.52 2.96
N THR A 289 21.97 -11.65 2.90
CA THR A 289 23.25 -11.85 3.60
C THR A 289 24.31 -10.87 3.06
N VAL A 290 24.40 -10.73 1.74
CA VAL A 290 25.32 -9.78 1.08
C VAL A 290 25.00 -8.33 1.47
N LEU A 291 23.73 -7.93 1.42
CA LEU A 291 23.31 -6.56 1.72
C LEU A 291 23.24 -6.24 3.22
N CYS A 292 23.49 -7.21 4.11
CA CYS A 292 23.31 -7.05 5.54
C CYS A 292 24.14 -5.88 6.11
N VAL A 293 25.34 -5.67 5.58
CA VAL A 293 26.26 -4.60 6.00
C VAL A 293 25.72 -3.19 5.75
N GLU A 294 24.78 -3.02 4.81
CA GLU A 294 24.19 -1.74 4.45
C GLU A 294 22.93 -1.40 5.27
N LEU A 295 22.34 -2.39 5.94
CA LEU A 295 21.03 -2.25 6.59
C LEU A 295 21.04 -1.16 7.66
N LYS A 296 20.07 -0.25 7.62
CA LYS A 296 19.78 0.69 8.70
C LYS A 296 18.99 0.01 9.82
N PRO A 297 18.94 0.56 11.05
CA PRO A 297 18.21 -0.05 12.16
C PRO A 297 16.76 -0.44 11.84
N THR A 298 16.02 0.41 11.12
CA THR A 298 14.63 0.16 10.71
C THR A 298 14.50 -0.93 9.66
N GLU A 299 15.48 -1.03 8.75
CA GLU A 299 15.51 -2.04 7.69
C GLU A 299 15.87 -3.40 8.29
N LEU A 300 16.86 -3.44 9.19
CA LEU A 300 17.23 -4.62 9.94
C LEU A 300 16.06 -5.15 10.79
N GLY A 301 15.34 -4.26 11.50
CA GLY A 301 14.11 -4.63 12.21
C GLY A 301 13.06 -5.27 11.29
N SER A 302 12.91 -4.74 10.07
CA SER A 302 11.98 -5.29 9.06
C SER A 302 12.44 -6.65 8.53
N VAL A 303 13.73 -6.82 8.25
CA VAL A 303 14.33 -8.10 7.85
C VAL A 303 14.13 -9.14 8.95
N CYS A 304 14.52 -8.83 10.18
CA CYS A 304 14.38 -9.73 11.33
C CYS A 304 12.92 -10.11 11.60
N LYS A 305 11.96 -9.19 11.39
CA LYS A 305 10.53 -9.51 11.48
C LYS A 305 10.13 -10.66 10.55
N TYR A 306 10.56 -10.64 9.29
CA TYR A 306 10.19 -11.66 8.31
C TYR A 306 11.03 -12.93 8.43
N VAL A 307 12.32 -12.81 8.75
CA VAL A 307 13.20 -13.96 9.03
C VAL A 307 12.71 -14.75 10.26
N ALA A 308 12.19 -14.08 11.29
CA ALA A 308 11.57 -14.73 12.44
C ALA A 308 10.38 -15.64 12.06
N LEU A 309 9.68 -15.32 10.96
CA LEU A 309 8.55 -16.12 10.45
C LEU A 309 8.99 -17.34 9.65
N LEU A 310 10.26 -17.39 9.21
CA LEU A 310 10.89 -18.51 8.50
C LEU A 310 11.47 -19.53 9.48
N ASN A 311 10.67 -19.98 10.45
CA ASN A 311 11.07 -20.98 11.44
C ASN A 311 10.44 -22.35 11.12
N VAL A 312 11.23 -23.41 11.31
CA VAL A 312 10.82 -24.83 11.17
C VAL A 312 9.80 -25.27 12.20
N SER A 313 9.75 -24.60 13.37
CA SER A 313 8.74 -24.85 14.42
C SER A 313 7.32 -24.44 14.00
N ARG A 314 7.19 -23.64 12.94
CA ARG A 314 5.92 -23.15 12.45
C ARG A 314 5.33 -24.14 11.44
N ALA A 315 4.09 -24.56 11.68
CA ALA A 315 3.38 -25.48 10.79
C ALA A 315 3.35 -24.96 9.33
N ASN A 316 3.53 -25.88 8.38
CA ASN A 316 3.46 -25.64 6.93
C ASN A 316 4.53 -24.68 6.36
N ASN A 317 5.70 -24.58 7.00
CA ASN A 317 6.81 -23.75 6.53
C ASN A 317 7.88 -24.54 5.76
N SER A 318 7.51 -25.06 4.59
CA SER A 318 8.41 -25.84 3.73
C SER A 318 9.67 -25.08 3.31
N ILE A 319 9.57 -23.75 3.15
CA ILE A 319 10.69 -22.88 2.79
C ILE A 319 11.76 -22.84 3.89
N ALA A 320 11.36 -22.80 5.17
CA ALA A 320 12.33 -22.81 6.27
C ALA A 320 13.18 -24.09 6.30
N LEU A 321 12.59 -25.23 5.93
CA LEU A 321 13.29 -26.51 5.79
C LEU A 321 14.19 -26.53 4.55
N ALA A 322 13.64 -26.15 3.38
CA ALA A 322 14.35 -26.18 2.11
C ALA A 322 15.56 -25.21 2.07
N CYS A 323 15.44 -24.05 2.73
CA CYS A 323 16.46 -23.00 2.74
C CYS A 323 17.22 -22.90 4.07
N ALA A 324 17.31 -24.00 4.83
CA ALA A 324 17.98 -24.02 6.14
C ALA A 324 19.48 -23.69 6.06
N ARG A 325 20.14 -23.92 4.92
CA ARG A 325 21.55 -23.58 4.71
C ARG A 325 21.74 -22.08 4.58
N GLU A 326 20.89 -21.43 3.79
CA GLU A 326 20.91 -19.99 3.52
C GLU A 326 20.54 -19.23 4.81
N LEU A 327 19.55 -19.70 5.57
CA LEU A 327 19.21 -19.16 6.89
C LEU A 327 20.39 -19.23 7.87
N ARG A 328 21.11 -20.36 7.92
CA ARG A 328 22.30 -20.52 8.79
C ARG A 328 23.43 -19.55 8.44
N ARG A 329 23.55 -19.09 7.19
CA ARG A 329 24.52 -18.05 6.78
C ARG A 329 24.04 -16.65 7.12
N LEU A 330 22.73 -16.39 6.95
CA LEU A 330 22.13 -15.07 7.20
C LEU A 330 22.14 -14.70 8.69
N LEU A 331 21.83 -15.64 9.59
CA LEU A 331 21.69 -15.36 11.02
C LEU A 331 22.95 -14.74 11.66
N PRO A 332 24.17 -15.26 11.45
CA PRO A 332 25.39 -14.60 11.91
C PRO A 332 25.58 -13.18 11.33
N ALA A 333 25.29 -12.98 10.05
CA ALA A 333 25.40 -11.66 9.42
C ALA A 333 24.45 -10.64 10.06
N LEU A 334 23.21 -11.05 10.35
CA LEU A 334 22.23 -10.21 11.07
C LEU A 334 22.69 -9.90 12.49
N LEU A 335 23.30 -10.86 13.17
CA LEU A 335 23.83 -10.69 14.53
C LEU A 335 24.98 -9.67 14.55
N SER A 336 25.99 -9.84 13.69
CA SER A 336 27.10 -8.89 13.57
C SER A 336 26.63 -7.49 13.19
N ARG A 337 25.63 -7.38 12.31
CA ARG A 337 25.04 -6.07 11.98
C ARG A 337 24.28 -5.47 13.16
N THR A 338 23.58 -6.29 13.94
CA THR A 338 22.88 -5.85 15.16
C THR A 338 23.85 -5.26 16.16
N GLU A 339 24.97 -5.94 16.41
CA GLU A 339 26.03 -5.46 17.29
C GLU A 339 26.56 -4.09 16.87
N ALA A 340 26.85 -3.92 15.58
CA ALA A 340 27.32 -2.66 15.02
C ALA A 340 26.31 -1.50 15.14
N LEU A 341 25.03 -1.80 15.33
CA LEU A 341 23.94 -0.82 15.40
C LEU A 341 23.35 -0.66 16.80
N LEU A 342 23.94 -1.27 17.84
CA LEU A 342 23.46 -1.14 19.21
C LEU A 342 23.36 0.33 19.63
N GLY A 343 22.29 0.66 20.35
CA GLY A 343 21.96 2.03 20.76
C GLY A 343 21.24 2.87 19.69
N ARG A 344 21.09 2.38 18.44
CA ARG A 344 20.41 3.12 17.35
C ARG A 344 19.01 2.59 17.03
N PHE A 345 18.55 1.56 17.74
CA PHE A 345 17.26 0.94 17.49
C PHE A 345 16.11 1.71 18.13
N SER A 346 14.99 1.77 17.43
CA SER A 346 13.71 2.06 18.08
C SER A 346 13.26 0.83 18.89
N LEU A 347 12.37 1.04 19.88
CA LEU A 347 11.75 -0.04 20.65
C LEU A 347 11.15 -1.13 19.74
N ARG A 348 10.48 -0.71 18.66
CA ARG A 348 9.82 -1.61 17.71
C ARG A 348 10.85 -2.49 17.00
N ASP A 349 11.93 -1.90 16.53
CA ASP A 349 12.94 -2.62 15.75
C ASP A 349 13.73 -3.57 16.65
N ALA A 350 14.08 -3.14 17.86
CA ALA A 350 14.72 -3.99 18.87
C ALA A 350 13.88 -5.23 19.20
N ARG A 351 12.55 -5.09 19.35
CA ARG A 351 11.62 -6.23 19.53
C ARG A 351 11.67 -7.22 18.37
N CYS A 352 11.70 -6.73 17.13
CA CYS A 352 11.76 -7.58 15.95
C CYS A 352 13.10 -8.34 15.86
N VAL A 353 14.21 -7.68 16.20
CA VAL A 353 15.55 -8.28 16.23
C VAL A 353 15.63 -9.37 17.30
N LEU A 354 15.26 -9.06 18.56
CA LEU A 354 15.27 -10.05 19.65
C LEU A 354 14.40 -11.26 19.32
N ARG A 355 13.16 -11.03 18.88
CA ARG A 355 12.26 -12.11 18.48
C ARG A 355 12.87 -13.00 17.39
N CYS A 356 13.56 -12.41 16.41
CA CYS A 356 14.23 -13.19 15.37
C CYS A 356 15.31 -14.10 15.93
N LEU A 357 16.20 -13.57 16.78
CA LEU A 357 17.29 -14.35 17.38
C LEU A 357 16.75 -15.45 18.30
N GLU A 358 15.73 -15.16 19.11
CA GLU A 358 15.06 -16.13 19.98
C GLU A 358 14.40 -17.26 19.18
N GLN A 359 13.64 -16.93 18.14
CA GLN A 359 12.95 -17.93 17.30
C GLN A 359 13.93 -18.90 16.62
N HIS A 360 15.13 -18.43 16.31
CA HIS A 360 16.19 -19.22 15.69
C HIS A 360 17.20 -19.77 16.70
N ASN A 361 16.94 -19.67 18.00
CA ASN A 361 17.82 -20.14 19.09
C ASN A 361 19.25 -19.58 19.03
N VAL A 362 19.43 -18.37 18.50
CA VAL A 362 20.73 -17.69 18.45
C VAL A 362 20.99 -17.04 19.80
N ARG A 363 22.02 -17.51 20.51
CA ARG A 363 22.42 -16.97 21.83
C ARG A 363 23.55 -15.97 21.66
N HIS A 364 23.34 -14.72 22.07
CA HIS A 364 24.39 -13.70 22.08
C HIS A 364 24.25 -12.75 23.28
N SER A 365 25.01 -13.00 24.35
CA SER A 365 24.87 -12.35 25.67
C SER A 365 24.93 -10.83 25.60
N VAL A 366 25.79 -10.26 24.75
CA VAL A 366 25.95 -8.80 24.61
C VAL A 366 24.72 -8.16 23.95
N VAL A 367 24.19 -8.77 22.90
CA VAL A 367 23.03 -8.21 22.17
C VAL A 367 21.77 -8.32 23.04
N PHE A 368 21.56 -9.47 23.68
CA PHE A 368 20.43 -9.67 24.58
C PHE A 368 20.50 -8.73 25.79
N SER A 369 21.64 -8.63 26.49
CA SER A 369 21.76 -7.73 27.64
C SER A 369 21.53 -6.25 27.31
N ARG A 370 21.81 -5.81 26.07
CA ARG A 370 21.63 -4.41 25.64
C ARG A 370 20.24 -4.12 25.05
N LEU A 371 19.62 -5.08 24.38
CA LEU A 371 18.30 -4.88 23.76
C LEU A 371 17.13 -5.31 24.67
N THR A 372 17.32 -6.32 25.53
CA THR A 372 16.25 -6.83 26.40
C THR A 372 15.72 -5.78 27.38
N PRO A 373 16.55 -4.96 28.08
CA PRO A 373 16.06 -3.91 28.97
C PRO A 373 15.14 -2.92 28.23
N LEU A 374 15.56 -2.47 27.03
CA LEU A 374 14.76 -1.58 26.18
C LEU A 374 13.36 -2.13 25.91
N VAL A 375 13.21 -3.45 25.80
CA VAL A 375 11.94 -4.12 25.47
C VAL A 375 11.13 -4.50 26.72
N SER A 376 11.80 -4.76 27.84
CA SER A 376 11.22 -5.31 29.09
C SER A 376 10.58 -4.26 29.99
N ASP A 377 11.03 -3.00 29.92
CA ASP A 377 10.55 -1.88 30.75
C ASP A 377 9.10 -1.43 30.45
N LEU A 378 8.35 -2.22 29.68
CA LEU A 378 6.96 -1.94 29.25
C LEU A 378 6.07 -3.19 29.28
N LYS A 379 6.35 -4.16 30.17
CA LYS A 379 5.37 -5.20 30.52
C LYS A 379 4.38 -4.68 31.55
#